data_AF-A0A444JZH8-F1
#
_entry.id   AF-A0A444JZH8-F1
#
_cell.length_a   1.000
_cell.length_b   1.000
_cell.length_c   1.000
_cell.angle_alpha   90.00
_cell.angle_beta   90.00
_cell.angle_gamma   90.00
#
_symmetry.space_group_name_H-M   'P 1'
#
loop_
_entity.id
_entity.type
_entity.pdbx_description
1 polymer ?
#
loop_
_entity_poly.entity_id
_entity_poly.type
_entity_poly.pdbx_seq_one_letter_code
_entity_poly.pdbx_strand_id
1 'polypeptide(L)'
;IGVDVGGQLPADVDANATLVAGANKIDVTRLLLKTGRSTFDFAGSIGPKPATAGEEPAYRYDLTSDGSKLSPSESPEPALDFVARIAGVYQPKSNKLIAEKIGVRSGSSSEVLGTASVTFIDNGPPGISLSLNIHDMPVSHVKQLWPWFSARNARLWVLSNLFGGRVVDATLQFQVVPGRLGNGVPLSADEVFGRFQVEGSRFDTAGRI
;
A
#
# COMPACT_ATOMS: atom_id res chain seq x y z
N ILE A 1 5.58 -15.24 -23.21
CA ILE A 1 5.16 -13.82 -23.05
C ILE A 1 6.05 -13.26 -21.96
N GLY A 2 7.02 -12.42 -22.34
CA GLY A 2 8.13 -12.00 -21.49
C GLY A 2 7.67 -11.20 -20.28
N VAL A 3 8.31 -11.48 -19.14
CA VAL A 3 8.07 -10.77 -17.88
C VAL A 3 8.92 -9.51 -17.91
N ASP A 4 8.27 -8.36 -18.09
CA ASP A 4 8.89 -7.06 -17.85
C ASP A 4 8.72 -6.72 -16.37
N VAL A 5 9.71 -7.10 -15.57
CA VAL A 5 9.86 -6.63 -14.17
C VAL A 5 10.60 -5.27 -14.15
N GLY A 6 10.96 -4.74 -15.32
CA GLY A 6 11.76 -3.54 -15.53
C GLY A 6 10.95 -2.31 -15.96
N GLY A 7 9.62 -2.33 -15.83
CA GLY A 7 8.80 -1.16 -16.05
C GLY A 7 9.14 -0.09 -15.00
N GLN A 8 9.94 0.92 -15.38
CA GLN A 8 10.01 2.16 -14.64
C GLN A 8 8.57 2.62 -14.39
N LEU A 9 8.17 2.72 -13.13
CA LEU A 9 6.92 3.40 -12.79
C LEU A 9 7.27 4.89 -12.74
N PRO A 10 7.02 5.68 -13.81
CA PRO A 10 7.30 7.10 -13.76
C PRO A 10 6.46 7.68 -12.62
N ALA A 11 7.16 8.42 -11.76
CA ALA A 11 6.54 9.10 -10.65
C ALA A 11 7.17 10.47 -10.48
N ASP A 12 6.32 11.49 -10.35
CA ASP A 12 6.74 12.84 -10.00
C ASP A 12 6.58 13.01 -8.50
N VAL A 13 7.60 13.58 -7.86
CA VAL A 13 7.60 13.87 -6.42
C VAL A 13 7.84 15.36 -6.21
N ASP A 14 6.94 16.00 -5.48
CA ASP A 14 7.06 17.37 -4.99
C ASP A 14 6.90 17.34 -3.47
N ALA A 15 7.85 17.94 -2.74
CA ALA A 15 7.86 17.92 -1.29
C ALA A 15 8.21 19.30 -0.72
N ASN A 16 7.40 19.76 0.23
CA ASN A 16 7.62 20.96 1.03
C ASN A 16 7.74 20.55 2.50
N ALA A 17 8.89 20.87 3.09
CA ALA A 17 9.18 20.55 4.49
C ALA A 17 9.91 21.70 5.18
N THR A 18 9.63 21.88 6.47
CA THR A 18 10.25 22.90 7.32
C THR A 18 10.97 22.24 8.49
N LEU A 19 12.19 22.67 8.76
CA LEU A 19 12.95 22.31 9.95
C LEU A 19 13.21 23.58 10.76
N VAL A 20 12.58 23.69 11.93
CA VAL A 20 12.80 24.82 12.84
C VAL A 20 13.83 24.42 13.89
N ALA A 21 14.82 25.28 14.13
CA ALA A 21 15.81 25.06 15.18
C ALA A 21 15.13 24.81 16.54
N GLY A 22 15.51 23.74 17.24
CA GLY A 22 14.92 23.34 18.52
C GLY A 22 13.63 22.52 18.44
N ALA A 23 12.98 22.39 17.27
CA ALA A 23 11.77 21.59 17.13
C ALA A 23 12.01 20.08 17.21
N ASN A 24 13.24 19.64 16.93
CA ASN A 24 13.64 18.22 16.90
C ASN A 24 12.72 17.34 16.03
N LYS A 25 12.19 17.91 14.94
CA LYS A 25 11.39 17.25 13.92
C LYS A 25 11.40 18.08 12.63
N ILE A 26 11.09 17.41 11.53
CA ILE A 26 10.78 17.98 10.23
C ILE A 26 9.26 17.98 10.12
N ASP A 27 8.68 19.15 9.88
CA ASP A 27 7.27 19.30 9.55
C ASP A 27 7.13 19.22 8.03
N VAL A 28 6.41 18.21 7.55
CA VAL A 28 6.14 17.97 6.14
C VAL A 28 4.81 18.62 5.81
N THR A 29 4.86 19.83 5.25
CA THR A 29 3.64 20.57 4.86
C THR A 29 2.98 19.93 3.64
N ARG A 30 3.79 19.36 2.74
CA ARG A 30 3.29 18.65 1.56
C ARG A 30 4.27 17.59 1.09
N LEU A 31 3.76 16.43 0.72
CA LEU A 31 4.43 15.37 0.01
C LEU A 31 3.46 14.87 -1.07
N LEU A 32 3.65 15.37 -2.29
CA LEU A 32 2.84 15.04 -3.45
C LEU A 32 3.59 14.06 -4.33
N LEU A 33 3.05 12.85 -4.45
CA LEU A 33 3.49 11.83 -5.39
C LEU A 33 2.44 11.64 -6.47
N LYS A 34 2.83 11.78 -7.73
CA LYS A 34 1.97 11.49 -8.90
C LYS A 34 2.52 10.28 -9.63
N THR A 35 1.66 9.33 -9.95
CA THR A 35 2.05 8.19 -10.78
C THR A 35 0.86 7.71 -11.62
N GLY A 36 1.06 7.63 -12.93
CA GLY A 36 -0.02 7.41 -13.88
C GLY A 36 -1.14 8.45 -13.71
N ARG A 37 -2.35 8.00 -13.35
CA ARG A 37 -3.50 8.89 -13.05
C ARG A 37 -3.77 9.04 -11.55
N SER A 38 -2.90 8.48 -10.71
CA SER A 38 -3.03 8.51 -9.26
C SER A 38 -2.22 9.67 -8.67
N THR A 39 -2.77 10.27 -7.62
CA THR A 39 -2.19 11.38 -6.87
C THR A 39 -2.24 11.06 -5.39
N PHE A 40 -1.11 11.12 -4.73
CA PHE A 40 -0.96 10.89 -3.30
C PHE A 40 -0.45 12.18 -2.67
N ASP A 41 -1.28 12.85 -1.87
CA ASP A 41 -0.93 14.12 -1.23
C ASP A 41 -0.96 13.92 0.29
N PHE A 42 0.21 13.96 0.92
CA PHE A 42 0.38 13.73 2.34
C PHE A 42 0.99 14.95 3.04
N ALA A 43 0.60 15.16 4.28
CA ALA A 43 1.23 16.11 5.20
C ALA A 43 1.47 15.41 6.55
N GLY A 44 2.40 15.93 7.35
CA GLY A 44 2.68 15.34 8.66
C GLY A 44 4.04 15.71 9.22
N SER A 45 4.67 14.78 9.93
CA SER A 45 5.97 15.04 10.55
C SER A 45 6.88 13.82 10.57
N ILE A 46 8.18 14.08 10.59
CA ILE A 46 9.24 13.07 10.71
C ILE A 46 10.23 13.58 11.76
N GLY A 47 10.65 12.73 12.69
CA GLY A 47 11.65 13.14 13.69
C GLY A 47 12.27 11.94 14.40
N PRO A 48 13.35 12.13 15.18
CA PRO A 48 13.91 11.05 15.96
C PRO A 48 12.85 10.44 16.90
N LYS A 49 12.82 9.12 16.94
CA LYS A 49 12.12 8.37 17.99
C LYS A 49 12.93 8.56 19.29
N PRO A 50 12.29 8.87 20.44
CA PRO A 50 12.97 8.89 21.72
C PRO A 50 13.78 7.61 21.94
N ALA A 51 15.00 7.74 22.45
CA ALA A 51 15.88 6.61 22.65
C ALA A 51 15.34 5.68 23.75
N THR A 52 15.27 4.39 23.43
CA THR A 52 14.93 3.32 24.37
C THR A 52 16.15 2.42 24.51
N ALA A 53 16.53 2.05 25.75
CA ALA A 53 17.68 1.18 25.98
C ALA A 53 17.51 -0.17 25.27
N GLY A 54 18.51 -0.58 24.49
CA GLY A 54 18.49 -1.82 23.72
C GLY A 54 17.82 -1.73 22.35
N GLU A 55 17.19 -0.60 22.01
CA GLU A 55 16.68 -0.34 20.65
C GLU A 55 17.71 0.42 19.80
N GLU A 56 17.72 0.16 18.50
CA GLU A 56 18.46 1.02 17.58
C GLU A 56 17.83 2.42 17.49
N PRO A 57 18.62 3.48 17.24
CA PRO A 57 18.07 4.78 16.88
C PRO A 57 17.14 4.65 15.67
N ALA A 58 15.99 5.32 15.72
CA ALA A 58 15.00 5.31 14.66
C ALA A 58 14.41 6.71 14.45
N TYR A 59 13.77 6.92 13.30
CA TYR A 59 12.98 8.11 13.02
C TYR A 59 11.50 7.73 13.01
N ARG A 60 10.69 8.35 13.85
CA ARG A 60 9.23 8.23 13.80
C ARG A 60 8.67 9.13 12.69
N TYR A 61 7.62 8.68 12.05
CA TYR A 61 6.84 9.47 11.11
C TYR A 61 5.34 9.28 11.35
N ASP A 62 4.59 10.32 11.02
CA ASP A 62 3.12 10.29 11.01
C ASP A 62 2.65 11.18 9.87
N LEU A 63 2.06 10.55 8.85
CA LEU A 63 1.63 11.18 7.62
C LEU A 63 0.13 10.96 7.43
N THR A 64 -0.58 12.01 7.10
CA THR A 64 -2.01 12.00 6.81
C THR A 64 -2.29 12.54 5.42
N SER A 65 -3.30 11.98 4.77
CA SER A 65 -3.88 12.51 3.54
C SER A 65 -5.36 12.77 3.76
N ASP A 66 -5.81 13.95 3.34
CA ASP A 66 -7.18 14.45 3.43
C ASP A 66 -7.89 14.46 2.06
N GLY A 67 -7.24 14.00 0.99
CA GLY A 67 -7.84 13.95 -0.34
C GLY A 67 -6.91 13.42 -1.43
N SER A 68 -6.40 12.20 -1.26
CA SER A 68 -5.65 11.51 -2.33
C SER A 68 -6.59 10.82 -3.31
N LYS A 69 -6.11 10.63 -4.55
CA LYS A 69 -6.85 9.97 -5.64
C LYS A 69 -6.09 8.76 -6.17
N LEU A 70 -6.75 7.60 -6.20
CA LEU A 70 -6.22 6.37 -6.76
C LEU A 70 -6.94 6.03 -8.06
N SER A 71 -6.19 5.98 -9.15
CA SER A 71 -6.73 5.66 -10.48
C SER A 71 -5.72 4.86 -11.35
N PRO A 72 -5.28 3.65 -10.91
CA PRO A 72 -4.49 2.73 -11.72
C PRO A 72 -4.93 2.68 -13.19
N SER A 73 -3.99 2.72 -14.12
CA SER A 73 -4.28 2.73 -15.57
C SER A 73 -4.93 1.44 -16.04
N GLU A 74 -4.56 0.32 -15.44
CA GLU A 74 -5.10 -1.02 -15.71
C GLU A 74 -6.50 -1.27 -15.13
N SER A 75 -6.99 -0.39 -14.25
CA SER A 75 -8.29 -0.55 -13.60
C SER A 75 -9.37 0.16 -14.41
N PRO A 76 -10.46 -0.55 -14.79
CA PRO A 76 -11.61 0.06 -15.44
C PRO A 76 -12.54 0.79 -14.45
N GLU A 77 -12.29 0.64 -13.15
CA GLU A 77 -13.11 1.24 -12.10
C GLU A 77 -12.95 2.77 -12.07
N PRO A 78 -13.98 3.51 -11.62
CA PRO A 78 -13.87 4.94 -11.37
C PRO A 78 -12.72 5.27 -10.41
N ALA A 79 -12.11 6.45 -10.59
CA ALA A 79 -11.08 6.94 -9.68
C ALA A 79 -11.62 6.99 -8.24
N LEU A 80 -10.80 6.55 -7.30
CA LEU A 80 -11.13 6.49 -5.88
C LEU A 80 -10.49 7.66 -5.15
N ASP A 81 -11.31 8.54 -4.59
CA ASP A 81 -10.84 9.51 -3.60
C ASP A 81 -10.81 8.86 -2.21
N PHE A 82 -9.73 9.09 -1.46
CA PHE A 82 -9.54 8.51 -0.15
C PHE A 82 -8.79 9.45 0.80
N VAL A 83 -9.04 9.25 2.09
CA VAL A 83 -8.23 9.81 3.16
C VAL A 83 -7.40 8.70 3.77
N ALA A 84 -6.22 9.02 4.28
CA ALA A 84 -5.31 8.03 4.85
C ALA A 84 -4.53 8.58 6.03
N ARG A 85 -4.06 7.67 6.88
CA ARG A 85 -3.00 7.92 7.85
C ARG A 85 -2.02 6.76 7.84
N ILE A 86 -0.74 7.08 7.79
CA ILE A 86 0.35 6.11 7.86
C ILE A 86 1.33 6.61 8.91
N ALA A 87 1.51 5.84 9.97
CA ALA A 87 2.42 6.17 11.05
C ALA A 87 3.33 4.98 11.36
N GLY A 88 4.56 5.28 11.75
CA GLY A 88 5.51 4.25 12.15
C GLY A 88 6.94 4.79 12.27
N VAL A 89 7.91 3.93 11.94
CA VAL A 89 9.33 4.21 12.16
C VAL A 89 10.21 3.80 10.98
N TYR A 90 11.31 4.53 10.79
CA TYR A 90 12.43 4.13 9.95
C TYR A 90 13.65 3.81 10.81
N GLN A 91 14.18 2.61 10.62
CA GLN A 91 15.33 2.05 11.33
C GLN A 91 16.56 2.07 10.41
N PRO A 92 17.45 3.06 10.54
CA PRO A 92 18.59 3.21 9.64
C PRO A 92 19.63 2.09 9.76
N LYS A 93 19.83 1.45 10.93
CA LYS A 93 20.85 0.37 11.01
C LYS A 93 20.33 -0.93 10.39
N SER A 94 19.06 -1.27 10.66
CA SER A 94 18.41 -2.43 10.04
C SER A 94 17.92 -2.17 8.60
N ASN A 95 18.07 -0.93 8.10
CA ASN A 95 17.57 -0.47 6.81
C ASN A 95 16.10 -0.88 6.56
N LYS A 96 15.23 -0.55 7.53
CA LYS A 96 13.84 -1.02 7.57
C LYS A 96 12.87 0.14 7.76
N LEU A 97 11.89 0.25 6.88
CA LEU A 97 10.75 1.15 7.01
C LEU A 97 9.55 0.36 7.53
N ILE A 98 8.92 0.83 8.61
CA ILE A 98 7.81 0.13 9.27
C ILE A 98 6.64 1.10 9.38
N ALA A 99 5.51 0.73 8.77
CA ALA A 99 4.22 1.33 9.05
C ALA A 99 3.53 0.52 10.14
N GLU A 100 3.63 0.99 11.37
CA GLU A 100 2.99 0.40 12.56
C GLU A 100 1.47 0.61 12.51
N LYS A 101 1.00 1.62 11.78
CA LYS A 101 -0.41 1.87 11.55
C LYS A 101 -0.64 2.38 10.13
N ILE A 102 -1.55 1.72 9.43
CA ILE A 102 -2.14 2.15 8.18
C ILE A 102 -3.64 2.24 8.41
N GLY A 103 -4.21 3.39 8.08
CA GLY A 103 -5.65 3.59 8.01
C GLY A 103 -6.00 4.24 6.68
N VAL A 104 -6.96 3.70 5.96
CA VAL A 104 -7.49 4.27 4.72
C VAL A 104 -9.00 4.28 4.82
N ARG A 105 -9.64 5.39 4.44
CA ARG A 105 -11.10 5.47 4.36
C ARG A 105 -11.53 6.02 3.02
N SER A 106 -12.61 5.46 2.49
CA SER A 106 -13.26 5.96 1.27
C SER A 106 -14.77 5.96 1.44
N GLY A 107 -15.40 7.12 1.25
CA GLY A 107 -16.80 7.31 1.62
C GLY A 107 -17.04 7.20 3.14
N SER A 108 -18.29 6.95 3.54
CA SER A 108 -18.70 7.01 4.94
C SER A 108 -18.32 5.77 5.77
N SER A 109 -18.45 4.56 5.21
CA SER A 109 -18.27 3.30 5.94
C SER A 109 -17.05 2.47 5.54
N SER A 110 -16.47 2.69 4.36
CA SER A 110 -15.39 1.85 3.86
C SER A 110 -14.05 2.17 4.55
N GLU A 111 -13.45 1.15 5.14
CA GLU A 111 -12.19 1.27 5.89
C GLU A 111 -11.21 0.16 5.54
N VAL A 112 -9.92 0.51 5.51
CA VAL A 112 -8.81 -0.44 5.56
C VAL A 112 -7.93 -0.10 6.74
N LEU A 113 -7.61 -1.09 7.57
CA LEU A 113 -6.65 -0.99 8.65
C LEU A 113 -5.52 -1.98 8.42
N GLY A 114 -4.30 -1.61 8.80
CA GLY A 114 -3.20 -2.55 8.64
C GLY A 114 -1.85 -2.08 9.12
N THR A 115 -0.86 -2.89 8.78
CA THR A 115 0.56 -2.67 9.05
C THR A 115 1.37 -3.07 7.83
N ALA A 116 2.55 -2.49 7.69
CA ALA A 116 3.49 -2.91 6.67
C ALA A 116 4.94 -2.73 7.13
N SER A 117 5.86 -3.44 6.50
CA SER A 117 7.27 -3.12 6.59
C SER A 117 7.99 -3.41 5.28
N VAL A 118 8.98 -2.59 4.95
CA VAL A 118 9.90 -2.79 3.84
C VAL A 118 11.31 -2.93 4.41
N THR A 119 11.96 -4.04 4.13
CA THR A 119 13.37 -4.29 4.49
C THR A 119 14.21 -4.12 3.23
N PHE A 120 15.02 -3.08 3.19
CA PHE A 120 15.87 -2.78 2.05
C PHE A 120 17.17 -3.61 2.11
N ILE A 121 17.69 -3.96 0.94
CA ILE A 121 18.99 -4.60 0.75
C ILE A 121 19.76 -3.85 -0.33
N ASP A 122 21.09 -3.85 -0.27
CA ASP A 122 21.93 -3.05 -1.17
C ASP A 122 21.75 -3.42 -2.64
N ASN A 123 21.60 -4.72 -2.92
CA ASN A 123 21.51 -5.26 -4.26
C ASN A 123 20.35 -6.23 -4.37
N GLY A 124 19.22 -5.75 -4.89
CA GLY A 124 18.07 -6.58 -5.21
C GLY A 124 16.75 -6.04 -4.67
N PRO A 125 15.66 -6.77 -4.90
CA PRO A 125 14.34 -6.35 -4.47
C PRO A 125 14.21 -6.43 -2.94
N PRO A 126 13.52 -5.46 -2.31
CA PRO A 126 13.36 -5.43 -0.87
C PRO A 126 12.45 -6.58 -0.40
N GLY A 127 12.55 -6.89 0.89
CA GLY A 127 11.53 -7.68 1.58
C GLY A 127 10.32 -6.80 1.89
N ILE A 128 9.12 -7.33 1.76
CA ILE A 128 7.87 -6.61 2.04
C ILE A 128 7.00 -7.50 2.92
N SER A 129 6.54 -6.94 4.04
CA SER A 129 5.45 -7.48 4.85
C SER A 129 4.29 -6.51 4.80
N LEU A 130 3.07 -7.01 4.61
CA LEU A 130 1.84 -6.22 4.59
C LEU A 130 0.72 -7.08 5.18
N SER A 131 -0.03 -6.51 6.11
CA SER A 131 -1.23 -7.10 6.68
C SER A 131 -2.34 -6.07 6.67
N LEU A 132 -3.42 -6.33 5.94
CA LEU A 132 -4.56 -5.44 5.81
C LEU A 132 -5.84 -6.17 6.22
N ASN A 133 -6.73 -5.45 6.90
CA ASN A 133 -8.11 -5.81 7.13
C ASN A 133 -8.98 -4.75 6.46
N ILE A 134 -9.98 -5.19 5.71
CA ILE A 134 -10.90 -4.34 4.96
C ILE A 134 -12.30 -4.55 5.53
N HIS A 135 -13.01 -3.46 5.77
CA HIS A 135 -14.37 -3.50 6.28
C HIS A 135 -15.31 -2.67 5.40
N ASP A 136 -16.45 -3.28 5.06
CA ASP A 136 -17.59 -2.68 4.35
C ASP A 136 -17.18 -1.75 3.19
N MET A 137 -16.56 -2.30 2.15
CA MET A 137 -16.00 -1.54 1.04
C MET A 137 -16.56 -1.98 -0.31
N PRO A 138 -16.95 -1.06 -1.22
CA PRO A 138 -17.30 -1.43 -2.60
C PRO A 138 -16.19 -2.25 -3.26
N VAL A 139 -16.56 -3.27 -4.03
CA VAL A 139 -15.59 -4.07 -4.79
C VAL A 139 -14.72 -3.20 -5.71
N SER A 140 -15.30 -2.15 -6.29
CA SER A 140 -14.58 -1.18 -7.11
C SER A 140 -13.45 -0.46 -6.34
N HIS A 141 -13.67 -0.12 -5.07
CA HIS A 141 -12.66 0.52 -4.23
C HIS A 141 -11.54 -0.46 -3.88
N VAL A 142 -11.89 -1.70 -3.53
CA VAL A 142 -10.91 -2.76 -3.24
C VAL A 142 -10.02 -3.04 -4.45
N LYS A 143 -10.59 -3.08 -5.66
CA LYS A 143 -9.83 -3.20 -6.92
C LYS A 143 -8.83 -2.07 -7.11
N GLN A 144 -9.21 -0.82 -6.81
CA GLN A 144 -8.29 0.31 -6.89
C GLN A 144 -7.16 0.20 -5.87
N LEU A 145 -7.48 -0.16 -4.61
CA LEU A 145 -6.54 -0.23 -3.48
C LEU A 145 -5.59 -1.43 -3.52
N TRP A 146 -5.93 -2.49 -4.26
CA TRP A 146 -5.11 -3.68 -4.34
C TRP A 146 -3.70 -3.33 -4.89
N PRO A 147 -2.62 -3.64 -4.15
CA PRO A 147 -1.26 -3.30 -4.56
C PRO A 147 -0.86 -3.92 -5.91
N TRP A 148 -0.37 -3.11 -6.85
CA TRP A 148 -0.01 -3.55 -8.21
C TRP A 148 1.06 -4.66 -8.23
N PHE A 149 1.94 -4.70 -7.23
CA PHE A 149 3.00 -5.71 -7.10
C PHE A 149 2.50 -7.05 -6.52
N SER A 150 1.28 -7.12 -6.00
CA SER A 150 0.74 -8.31 -5.34
C SER A 150 -0.15 -9.12 -6.28
N ALA A 151 0.16 -10.41 -6.45
CA ALA A 151 -0.67 -11.40 -7.14
C ALA A 151 -1.22 -10.92 -8.51
N ARG A 152 -0.35 -10.38 -9.37
CA ARG A 152 -0.71 -9.74 -10.66
C ARG A 152 -1.76 -10.48 -11.47
N ASN A 153 -1.62 -11.80 -11.67
CA ASN A 153 -2.57 -12.57 -12.48
C ASN A 153 -3.95 -12.65 -11.83
N ALA A 154 -4.03 -12.82 -10.50
CA ALA A 154 -5.28 -12.79 -9.77
C ALA A 154 -5.92 -11.39 -9.82
N ARG A 155 -5.11 -10.33 -9.67
CA ARG A 155 -5.56 -8.94 -9.83
C ARG A 155 -6.18 -8.71 -11.20
N LEU A 156 -5.49 -9.07 -12.29
CA LEU A 156 -6.01 -8.90 -13.66
C LEU A 156 -7.30 -9.69 -13.88
N TRP A 157 -7.38 -10.92 -13.34
CA TRP A 157 -8.62 -11.70 -13.42
C TRP A 157 -9.77 -11.01 -12.68
N VAL A 158 -9.55 -10.55 -11.44
CA VAL A 158 -10.57 -9.85 -10.64
C VAL A 158 -11.03 -8.56 -11.32
N LEU A 159 -10.10 -7.77 -11.85
CA LEU A 159 -10.41 -6.54 -12.57
C LEU A 159 -11.39 -6.80 -13.72
N SER A 160 -11.21 -7.90 -14.45
CA SER A 160 -12.00 -8.24 -15.64
C SER A 160 -13.24 -9.09 -15.38
N ASN A 161 -13.38 -9.76 -14.24
CA ASN A 161 -14.40 -10.80 -14.05
C ASN A 161 -15.30 -10.63 -12.81
N LEU A 162 -14.92 -9.76 -11.86
CA LEU A 162 -15.73 -9.51 -10.66
C LEU A 162 -16.42 -8.16 -10.75
N PHE A 163 -17.75 -8.10 -10.69
CA PHE A 163 -18.51 -6.87 -10.93
C PHE A 163 -19.49 -6.55 -9.81
N GLY A 164 -19.57 -5.27 -9.44
CA GLY A 164 -20.50 -4.76 -8.45
C GLY A 164 -20.33 -5.39 -7.06
N GLY A 165 -21.26 -5.07 -6.16
CA GLY A 165 -21.28 -5.59 -4.80
C GLY A 165 -20.26 -4.96 -3.86
N ARG A 166 -20.09 -5.60 -2.70
CA ARG A 166 -19.28 -5.10 -1.59
C ARG A 166 -18.45 -6.22 -0.98
N VAL A 167 -17.26 -5.87 -0.54
CA VAL A 167 -16.46 -6.66 0.38
C VAL A 167 -16.89 -6.29 1.79
N VAL A 168 -17.60 -7.20 2.46
CA VAL A 168 -18.11 -6.98 3.83
C VAL A 168 -16.97 -7.06 4.83
N ASP A 169 -16.10 -8.05 4.64
CA ASP A 169 -14.89 -8.27 5.42
C ASP A 169 -13.83 -8.90 4.52
N ALA A 170 -12.58 -8.48 4.68
CA ALA A 170 -11.46 -9.19 4.07
C ALA A 170 -10.18 -9.04 4.86
N THR A 171 -9.33 -10.06 4.74
CA THR A 171 -7.96 -10.04 5.25
C THR A 171 -6.98 -10.30 4.11
N LEU A 172 -5.89 -9.55 4.08
CA LEU A 172 -4.80 -9.71 3.13
C LEU A 172 -3.49 -9.82 3.89
N GLN A 173 -2.68 -10.81 3.52
CA GLN A 173 -1.33 -10.99 4.00
C GLN A 173 -0.38 -11.13 2.82
N PHE A 174 0.70 -10.38 2.86
CA PHE A 174 1.80 -10.48 1.93
C PHE A 174 3.08 -10.48 2.75
N GLN A 175 3.83 -11.58 2.70
CA GLN A 175 5.07 -11.75 3.44
C GLN A 175 6.13 -12.33 2.52
N VAL A 176 6.99 -11.44 2.03
CA VAL A 176 8.03 -11.78 1.08
C VAL A 176 9.37 -11.28 1.60
N VAL A 177 10.33 -12.20 1.69
CA VAL A 177 11.69 -11.89 2.14
C VAL A 177 12.49 -11.13 1.06
N PRO A 178 13.57 -10.42 1.42
CA PRO A 178 14.41 -9.77 0.43
C PRO A 178 14.94 -10.73 -0.65
N GLY A 179 15.08 -10.25 -1.88
CA GLY A 179 15.55 -11.05 -3.03
C GLY A 179 14.50 -11.98 -3.66
N ARG A 180 13.32 -12.14 -3.04
CA ARG A 180 12.30 -13.10 -3.50
C ARG A 180 11.36 -12.55 -4.58
N LEU A 181 11.06 -11.25 -4.55
CA LEU A 181 10.23 -10.62 -5.59
C LEU A 181 10.94 -10.61 -6.94
N GLY A 182 10.22 -10.86 -8.03
CA GLY A 182 10.78 -10.73 -9.38
C GLY A 182 11.84 -11.76 -9.76
N ASN A 183 12.13 -12.76 -8.92
CA ASN A 183 13.12 -13.80 -9.19
C ASN A 183 12.67 -14.87 -10.22
N GLY A 184 11.52 -14.68 -10.86
CA GLY A 184 10.94 -15.61 -11.84
C GLY A 184 10.17 -16.79 -11.25
N VAL A 185 10.19 -16.99 -9.92
CA VAL A 185 9.46 -18.08 -9.25
C VAL A 185 8.13 -17.53 -8.69
N PRO A 186 6.97 -18.13 -9.01
CA PRO A 186 5.69 -17.71 -8.43
C PRO A 186 5.70 -17.73 -6.90
N LEU A 187 5.02 -16.76 -6.27
CA LEU A 187 4.86 -16.73 -4.82
C LEU A 187 3.92 -17.85 -4.35
N SER A 188 4.21 -18.44 -3.19
CA SER A 188 3.37 -19.48 -2.58
C SER A 188 2.18 -18.88 -1.82
N ALA A 189 1.28 -19.75 -1.36
CA ALA A 189 0.15 -19.35 -0.51
C ALA A 189 0.58 -18.84 0.88
N ASP A 190 1.78 -19.22 1.36
CA ASP A 190 2.34 -18.71 2.62
C ASP A 190 2.93 -17.30 2.45
N GLU A 191 3.33 -16.97 1.23
CA GLU A 191 3.91 -15.67 0.89
C GLU A 191 2.84 -14.64 0.53
N VAL A 192 1.74 -15.08 -0.09
CA VAL A 192 0.61 -14.22 -0.47
C VAL A 192 -0.70 -14.94 -0.21
N PHE A 193 -1.49 -14.40 0.71
CA PHE A 193 -2.79 -14.94 1.10
C PHE A 193 -3.83 -13.83 1.21
N GLY A 194 -5.07 -14.13 0.85
CA GLY A 194 -6.19 -13.24 1.13
C GLY A 194 -7.51 -13.98 1.21
N ARG A 195 -8.38 -13.54 2.11
CA ARG A 195 -9.75 -14.01 2.27
C ARG A 195 -10.69 -12.82 2.11
N PHE A 196 -11.72 -12.98 1.28
CA PHE A 196 -12.70 -11.93 1.02
C PHE A 196 -14.11 -12.50 1.18
N GLN A 197 -14.93 -11.87 2.00
CA GLN A 197 -16.38 -12.08 2.04
C GLN A 197 -17.03 -11.02 1.16
N VAL A 198 -17.63 -11.48 0.06
CA VAL A 198 -18.19 -10.60 -0.97
C VAL A 198 -19.69 -10.85 -1.11
N GLU A 199 -20.46 -9.77 -1.13
CA GLU A 199 -21.92 -9.81 -1.24
C GLU A 199 -22.41 -8.93 -2.40
N GLY A 200 -23.48 -9.39 -3.05
CA GLY A 200 -24.12 -8.65 -4.15
C GLY A 200 -23.26 -8.49 -5.41
N SER A 201 -22.24 -9.35 -5.58
CA SER A 201 -21.36 -9.33 -6.75
C SER A 201 -21.75 -10.37 -7.79
N ARG A 202 -21.46 -10.05 -9.06
CA ARG A 202 -21.52 -10.98 -10.19
C ARG A 202 -20.12 -11.42 -10.58
N PHE A 203 -19.97 -12.69 -10.91
CA PHE A 203 -18.76 -13.25 -11.49
C PHE A 203 -19.02 -13.69 -12.92
N ASP A 204 -18.16 -13.27 -13.85
CA ASP A 204 -18.09 -13.88 -15.17
C ASP A 204 -16.95 -14.90 -15.16
N THR A 205 -17.30 -16.19 -15.19
CA THR A 205 -16.32 -17.28 -15.25
C THR A 205 -16.29 -17.88 -16.65
N ALA A 206 -15.08 -18.16 -17.17
CA ALA A 206 -14.96 -18.95 -18.39
C ALA A 206 -15.31 -20.42 -18.10
N GLY A 207 -16.55 -20.82 -18.43
CA GLY A 207 -17.07 -22.19 -18.23
C GLY A 207 -18.43 -22.21 -17.52
N ARG A 208 -19.25 -23.23 -17.79
CA ARG A 208 -20.47 -23.50 -17.00
C ARG A 208 -20.04 -23.98 -15.61
N ILE A 209 -20.60 -23.37 -14.57
CA ILE A 209 -20.44 -23.75 -13.16
C ILE A 209 -21.21 -25.04 -12.91
#